data_AF-A0A7X8KEK1-F1
#
_entry.id   AF-A0A7X8KEK1-F1
#
_cell.length_a   1.000
_cell.length_b   1.000
_cell.length_c   1.000
_cell.angle_alpha   90.00
_cell.angle_beta   90.00
_cell.angle_gamma   90.00
#
_symmetry.space_group_name_H-M   'P 1'
#
loop_
_entity.id
_entity.type
_entity.pdbx_description
1 polymer ?
#
loop_
_entity_poly.entity_id
_entity_poly.type
_entity_poly.pdbx_seq_one_letter_code
_entity_poly.pdbx_strand_id
1 'polypeptide(L)'
;MKKNFLFIIGFMLCGIINAQSNYGIKIAGTELTSDNAGAINNTNFPNLILNEGTISYDSSTKTITLNEVNANIKPGNIHSPSNLLYITELADDAEYKINSIGNNVITCDSFPIITSRSLIIEGSGSLKITVNHALGINVYNNSTLSIKNTTLEVIGSSCGVDIIGSSSAIGIHETDDTLIIENSYVKITGNYANSSICNFKNITLNNCVIVEPVGAVIGDYGANKQAIMLNGEVASNIVIEPITSYGIKIAGTDLTNVNAGTINNVSFPNLELTSGTITYNHNTKTFTLDGVNADVSSGNGNFLYITELAEEAKYKINLIGTNIINTSDASIRTYR
;
A
#
# COMPACT_ATOMS: atom_id res chain seq x y z
N MET A 1 -22.94 -16.87 -84.58
CA MET A 1 -22.99 -16.13 -83.29
C MET A 1 -22.36 -16.99 -82.21
N LYS A 2 -21.12 -16.70 -81.81
CA LYS A 2 -20.45 -17.36 -80.67
C LYS A 2 -20.86 -16.63 -79.39
N LYS A 3 -21.50 -17.34 -78.44
CA LYS A 3 -21.81 -16.81 -77.10
C LYS A 3 -20.55 -16.91 -76.25
N ASN A 4 -19.93 -15.77 -75.94
CA ASN A 4 -18.89 -15.70 -74.93
C ASN A 4 -19.55 -15.74 -73.55
N PHE A 5 -19.31 -16.81 -72.79
CA PHE A 5 -19.60 -16.83 -71.37
C PHE A 5 -18.51 -16.03 -70.65
N LEU A 6 -18.87 -14.86 -70.13
CA LEU A 6 -18.02 -14.08 -69.24
C LEU A 6 -18.15 -14.67 -67.83
N PHE A 7 -17.12 -15.39 -67.39
CA PHE A 7 -17.02 -15.88 -66.02
C PHE A 7 -16.35 -14.77 -65.19
N ILE A 8 -17.15 -14.03 -64.42
CA ILE A 8 -16.65 -13.03 -63.46
C ILE A 8 -16.27 -13.79 -62.19
N ILE A 9 -14.97 -13.97 -61.96
CA ILE A 9 -14.41 -14.34 -60.65
C ILE A 9 -13.69 -13.09 -60.13
N GLY A 10 -14.13 -12.57 -58.99
CA GLY A 10 -13.59 -11.34 -58.42
C GLY A 10 -13.78 -11.24 -56.91
N PHE A 11 -12.98 -12.02 -56.19
CA PHE A 11 -12.45 -11.85 -54.83
C PHE A 11 -13.26 -11.03 -53.82
N MET A 12 -13.91 -11.74 -52.89
CA MET A 12 -14.27 -11.20 -51.58
C MET A 12 -12.94 -10.91 -50.84
N LEU A 13 -12.57 -9.64 -50.66
CA LEU A 13 -11.55 -9.27 -49.68
C LEU A 13 -12.11 -9.65 -48.31
N CYS A 14 -11.66 -10.80 -47.79
CA CYS A 14 -11.68 -11.05 -46.36
C CYS A 14 -10.74 -10.00 -45.75
N GLY A 15 -11.30 -8.87 -45.32
CA GLY A 15 -10.58 -7.96 -44.43
C GLY A 15 -10.10 -8.77 -43.23
N ILE A 16 -8.87 -8.55 -42.81
CA ILE A 16 -8.38 -9.10 -41.54
C ILE A 16 -9.26 -8.48 -40.45
N ILE A 17 -10.25 -9.22 -39.97
CA ILE A 17 -10.93 -8.89 -38.72
C ILE A 17 -9.90 -9.21 -37.65
N ASN A 18 -9.19 -8.20 -37.15
CA ASN A 18 -8.44 -8.40 -35.92
C ASN A 18 -9.47 -8.76 -34.85
N ALA A 19 -9.36 -9.96 -34.27
CA ALA A 19 -10.24 -10.35 -33.18
C ALA A 19 -9.99 -9.38 -32.01
N GLN A 20 -11.03 -8.61 -31.65
CA GLN A 20 -10.98 -7.71 -30.50
C GLN A 20 -10.64 -8.56 -29.27
N SER A 21 -9.51 -8.27 -28.65
CA SER A 21 -9.10 -8.98 -27.44
C SER A 21 -9.74 -8.31 -26.24
N ASN A 22 -10.62 -9.02 -25.54
CA ASN A 22 -11.14 -8.59 -24.25
C ASN A 22 -10.15 -9.00 -23.16
N TYR A 23 -9.74 -8.05 -22.32
CA TYR A 23 -8.74 -8.32 -21.28
C TYR A 23 -9.34 -8.84 -19.96
N GLY A 24 -10.67 -8.99 -19.88
CA GLY A 24 -11.34 -9.35 -18.62
C GLY A 24 -11.24 -8.26 -17.56
N ILE A 25 -10.96 -7.02 -17.98
CA ILE A 25 -10.79 -5.84 -17.13
C ILE A 25 -11.90 -4.84 -17.45
N LYS A 26 -12.45 -4.19 -16.43
CA LYS A 26 -13.34 -3.05 -16.60
C LYS A 26 -12.76 -1.81 -15.92
N ILE A 27 -12.84 -0.67 -16.59
CA ILE A 27 -12.50 0.65 -16.04
C ILE A 27 -13.74 1.51 -16.11
N ALA A 28 -14.14 2.12 -15.00
CA ALA A 28 -15.42 2.83 -14.89
C ALA A 28 -16.61 2.02 -15.45
N GLY A 29 -16.62 0.70 -15.21
CA GLY A 29 -17.64 -0.21 -15.71
C GLY A 29 -17.59 -0.56 -17.21
N THR A 30 -16.71 0.07 -18.00
CA THR A 30 -16.53 -0.22 -19.44
C THR A 30 -15.44 -1.26 -19.63
N GLU A 31 -15.69 -2.24 -20.50
CA GLU A 31 -14.71 -3.31 -20.81
C GLU A 31 -13.47 -2.75 -21.51
N LEU A 32 -12.30 -3.12 -20.99
CA LEU A 32 -11.03 -2.81 -21.58
C LEU A 32 -10.69 -3.88 -22.62
N THR A 33 -10.44 -3.43 -23.84
CA THR A 33 -10.15 -4.28 -24.98
C THR A 33 -8.97 -3.71 -25.77
N SER A 34 -8.45 -4.48 -26.72
CA SER A 34 -7.39 -4.01 -27.64
C SER A 34 -7.73 -2.70 -28.35
N ASP A 35 -9.02 -2.41 -28.55
CA ASP A 35 -9.49 -1.27 -29.33
C ASP A 35 -9.51 0.05 -28.53
N ASN A 36 -9.62 -0.03 -27.20
CA ASN A 36 -9.71 1.14 -26.32
C ASN A 36 -8.56 1.26 -25.31
N ALA A 37 -7.67 0.27 -25.20
CA ALA A 37 -6.54 0.28 -24.27
C ALA A 37 -5.53 1.41 -24.51
N GLY A 38 -5.41 1.89 -25.76
CA GLY A 38 -4.52 3.01 -26.11
C GLY A 38 -5.01 4.39 -25.67
N ALA A 39 -6.27 4.52 -25.22
CA ALA A 39 -6.87 5.80 -24.86
C ALA A 39 -7.93 5.64 -23.76
N ILE A 40 -7.48 5.53 -22.51
CA ILE A 40 -8.37 5.47 -21.34
C ILE A 40 -8.71 6.89 -20.90
N ASN A 41 -9.86 7.39 -21.36
CA ASN A 41 -10.33 8.76 -21.15
C ASN A 41 -11.87 8.85 -21.20
N ASN A 42 -12.42 10.06 -21.03
CA ASN A 42 -13.86 10.32 -20.94
C ASN A 42 -14.65 9.93 -22.21
N THR A 43 -13.99 9.83 -23.37
CA THR A 43 -14.64 9.45 -24.63
C THR A 43 -14.86 7.95 -24.69
N ASN A 44 -13.83 7.16 -24.37
CA ASN A 44 -13.90 5.70 -24.47
C ASN A 44 -14.46 5.04 -23.21
N PHE A 45 -14.43 5.75 -22.08
CA PHE A 45 -14.89 5.29 -20.77
C PHE A 45 -15.87 6.34 -20.20
N PRO A 46 -17.15 6.36 -20.61
CA PRO A 46 -18.08 7.47 -20.37
C PRO A 46 -18.48 7.70 -18.89
N ASN A 47 -18.20 6.73 -18.03
CA ASN A 47 -18.37 6.85 -16.58
C ASN A 47 -17.10 7.33 -15.86
N LEU A 48 -15.97 7.42 -16.57
CA LEU A 48 -14.78 8.11 -16.11
C LEU A 48 -14.91 9.60 -16.42
N ILE A 49 -14.80 10.42 -15.37
CA ILE A 49 -14.68 11.87 -15.45
C ILE A 49 -13.23 12.21 -15.07
N LEU A 50 -12.32 12.03 -16.02
CA LEU A 50 -10.92 12.42 -15.94
C LEU A 50 -10.81 13.93 -16.16
N ASN A 51 -10.44 14.66 -15.11
CA ASN A 51 -10.23 16.11 -15.15
C ASN A 51 -8.78 16.45 -15.48
N GLU A 52 -7.83 15.68 -14.93
CA GLU A 52 -6.39 15.88 -15.09
C GLU A 52 -5.67 14.54 -15.13
N GLY A 53 -4.44 14.54 -15.66
CA GLY A 53 -3.56 13.37 -15.72
C GLY A 53 -3.85 12.40 -16.84
N THR A 54 -3.20 11.25 -16.79
CA THR A 54 -3.34 10.19 -17.79
C THR A 54 -3.50 8.81 -17.15
N ILE A 55 -4.36 7.99 -17.75
CA ILE A 55 -4.50 6.57 -17.43
C ILE A 55 -4.11 5.77 -18.68
N SER A 56 -3.25 4.77 -18.51
CA SER A 56 -2.85 3.86 -19.60
C SER A 56 -2.80 2.42 -19.13
N TYR A 57 -3.00 1.48 -20.05
CA TYR A 57 -2.83 0.04 -19.79
C TYR A 57 -1.82 -0.57 -20.77
N ASP A 58 -0.81 -1.23 -20.21
CA ASP A 58 0.11 -2.07 -20.95
C ASP A 58 -0.27 -3.55 -20.76
N SER A 59 -0.78 -4.16 -21.82
CA SER A 59 -1.25 -5.55 -21.82
C SER A 59 -0.13 -6.58 -21.75
N SER A 60 1.12 -6.19 -22.05
CA SER A 60 2.29 -7.07 -21.98
C SER A 60 2.79 -7.23 -20.54
N THR A 61 2.75 -6.15 -19.78
CA THR A 61 3.18 -6.10 -18.37
C THR A 61 2.00 -6.13 -17.39
N LYS A 62 0.76 -6.20 -17.89
CA LYS A 62 -0.49 -6.15 -17.11
C LYS A 62 -0.56 -4.95 -16.17
N THR A 63 0.02 -3.83 -16.60
CA THR A 63 0.23 -2.63 -15.77
C THR A 63 -0.72 -1.51 -16.19
N ILE A 64 -1.50 -1.01 -15.23
CA ILE A 64 -2.28 0.21 -15.32
C ILE A 64 -1.42 1.33 -14.73
N THR A 65 -1.11 2.36 -15.50
CA THR A 65 -0.38 3.53 -15.00
C THR A 65 -1.34 4.67 -14.74
N LEU A 66 -1.28 5.23 -13.53
CA LEU A 66 -1.95 6.46 -13.13
C LEU A 66 -0.88 7.54 -12.99
N ASN A 67 -0.96 8.60 -13.78
CA ASN A 67 0.01 9.69 -13.74
C ASN A 67 -0.71 11.04 -13.53
N GLU A 68 -0.57 11.62 -12.34
CA GLU A 68 -1.20 12.88 -11.92
C GLU A 68 -2.72 12.90 -12.16
N VAL A 69 -3.39 11.76 -11.96
CA VAL A 69 -4.81 11.57 -12.26
C VAL A 69 -5.68 12.29 -11.25
N ASN A 70 -6.56 13.17 -11.73
CA ASN A 70 -7.70 13.67 -10.95
C ASN A 70 -8.98 13.22 -11.64
N ALA A 71 -9.69 12.26 -11.03
CA ALA A 71 -10.86 11.66 -11.66
C ALA A 71 -12.03 11.43 -10.71
N ASN A 72 -13.24 11.53 -11.25
CA ASN A 72 -14.46 11.02 -10.63
C ASN A 72 -15.03 9.86 -11.44
N ILE A 73 -15.48 8.81 -10.76
CA ILE A 73 -16.20 7.70 -11.38
C ILE A 73 -17.68 7.87 -11.08
N LYS A 74 -18.49 7.99 -12.14
CA LYS A 74 -19.95 8.08 -12.01
C LYS A 74 -20.49 6.84 -11.30
N PRO A 75 -21.54 6.97 -10.48
CA PRO A 75 -22.21 5.82 -9.88
C PRO A 75 -22.65 4.82 -10.95
N GLY A 76 -22.32 3.55 -10.75
CA GLY A 76 -22.91 2.44 -11.51
C GLY A 76 -24.27 2.07 -10.93
N ASN A 77 -24.96 1.11 -11.56
CA ASN A 77 -26.11 0.45 -10.93
C ASN A 77 -25.64 -0.80 -10.17
N ILE A 78 -26.48 -1.35 -9.30
CA ILE A 78 -26.14 -2.52 -8.46
C ILE A 78 -25.74 -3.77 -9.26
N HIS A 79 -26.13 -3.87 -10.54
CA HIS A 79 -25.81 -5.00 -11.42
C HIS A 79 -24.58 -4.74 -12.31
N SER A 80 -24.07 -3.51 -12.31
CA SER A 80 -22.92 -3.06 -13.09
C SER A 80 -22.28 -1.88 -12.36
N PRO A 81 -21.58 -2.14 -11.23
CA PRO A 81 -20.88 -1.10 -10.52
C PRO A 81 -19.85 -0.45 -11.45
N SER A 82 -19.69 0.87 -11.31
CA SER A 82 -18.65 1.61 -12.03
C SER A 82 -17.47 1.77 -11.08
N ASN A 83 -16.66 0.72 -11.03
CA ASN A 83 -15.40 0.70 -10.28
C ASN A 83 -14.34 1.53 -11.01
N LEU A 84 -13.34 2.06 -10.32
CA LEU A 84 -12.13 2.53 -11.01
C LEU A 84 -11.51 1.36 -11.79
N LEU A 85 -11.39 0.20 -11.13
CA LEU A 85 -10.82 -1.00 -11.71
C LEU A 85 -11.58 -2.24 -11.25
N TYR A 86 -11.99 -3.08 -12.19
CA TYR A 86 -12.46 -4.42 -11.92
C TYR A 86 -11.71 -5.44 -12.78
N ILE A 87 -10.88 -6.30 -12.16
CA ILE A 87 -10.21 -7.42 -12.82
C ILE A 87 -11.00 -8.70 -12.54
N THR A 88 -11.74 -9.16 -13.55
CA THR A 88 -12.67 -10.28 -13.45
C THR A 88 -11.95 -11.63 -13.54
N GLU A 89 -12.66 -12.71 -13.21
CA GLU A 89 -12.15 -14.09 -13.33
C GLU A 89 -11.85 -14.50 -14.79
N LEU A 90 -12.31 -13.72 -15.77
CA LEU A 90 -12.03 -13.92 -17.18
C LEU A 90 -10.69 -13.29 -17.61
N ALA A 91 -10.07 -12.47 -16.76
CA ALA A 91 -8.76 -11.91 -17.02
C ALA A 91 -7.69 -13.01 -16.98
N ASP A 92 -6.58 -12.80 -17.70
CA ASP A 92 -5.45 -13.74 -17.71
C ASP A 92 -5.02 -14.07 -16.26
N ASP A 93 -4.66 -15.32 -16.01
CA ASP A 93 -4.11 -15.77 -14.73
C ASP A 93 -2.67 -15.25 -14.56
N ALA A 94 -2.58 -13.99 -14.12
CA ALA A 94 -1.36 -13.23 -13.98
C ALA A 94 -1.46 -12.27 -12.79
N GLU A 95 -0.30 -11.75 -12.39
CA GLU A 95 -0.23 -10.62 -11.47
C GLU A 95 -0.43 -9.30 -12.24
N TYR A 96 -1.36 -8.47 -11.75
CA TYR A 96 -1.65 -7.17 -12.31
C TYR A 96 -1.02 -6.07 -11.46
N LYS A 97 -0.84 -4.90 -12.06
CA LYS A 97 -0.20 -3.77 -11.39
C LYS A 97 -0.95 -2.47 -11.61
N ILE A 98 -1.02 -1.65 -10.57
CA ILE A 98 -1.23 -0.21 -10.65
C ILE A 98 0.11 0.46 -10.35
N ASN A 99 0.64 1.21 -11.31
CA ASN A 99 1.82 2.06 -11.15
C ASN A 99 1.36 3.52 -10.97
N SER A 100 1.50 4.04 -9.76
CA SER A 100 1.13 5.39 -9.36
C SER A 100 2.32 6.34 -9.52
N ILE A 101 2.16 7.34 -10.37
CA ILE A 101 3.12 8.42 -10.62
C ILE A 101 2.45 9.75 -10.26
N GLY A 102 3.18 10.62 -9.56
CA GLY A 102 2.61 11.89 -9.12
C GLY A 102 1.52 11.72 -8.06
N ASN A 103 0.61 12.68 -7.96
CA ASN A 103 -0.49 12.63 -6.98
C ASN A 103 -1.81 12.27 -7.66
N ASN A 104 -2.23 11.00 -7.51
CA ASN A 104 -3.47 10.51 -8.09
C ASN A 104 -4.61 10.62 -7.07
N VAL A 105 -5.67 11.32 -7.41
CA VAL A 105 -6.87 11.52 -6.60
C VAL A 105 -8.09 11.02 -7.37
N ILE A 106 -8.76 10.01 -6.81
CA ILE A 106 -9.90 9.36 -7.44
C ILE A 106 -11.07 9.35 -6.47
N THR A 107 -12.22 9.82 -6.93
CA THR A 107 -13.48 9.75 -6.19
C THR A 107 -14.41 8.78 -6.90
N CYS A 108 -14.96 7.81 -6.18
CA CYS A 108 -15.91 6.85 -6.71
C CYS A 108 -17.10 6.70 -5.77
N ASP A 109 -18.22 6.22 -6.32
CA ASP A 109 -19.42 6.02 -5.52
C ASP A 109 -19.34 4.74 -4.68
N SER A 110 -18.81 3.67 -5.25
CA SER A 110 -18.82 2.33 -4.66
C SER A 110 -17.71 1.45 -5.23
N PHE A 111 -17.02 0.67 -4.39
CA PHE A 111 -15.97 -0.30 -4.74
C PHE A 111 -14.92 0.25 -5.74
N PRO A 112 -13.94 1.06 -5.30
CA PRO A 112 -12.94 1.60 -6.20
C PRO A 112 -12.20 0.51 -6.99
N ILE A 113 -11.75 -0.54 -6.31
CA ILE A 113 -10.98 -1.62 -6.92
C ILE A 113 -11.59 -2.95 -6.49
N ILE A 114 -11.88 -3.80 -7.47
CA ILE A 114 -12.27 -5.19 -7.28
C ILE A 114 -11.33 -6.06 -8.10
N THR A 115 -10.78 -7.12 -7.54
CA THR A 115 -9.91 -8.02 -8.29
C THR A 115 -10.04 -9.48 -7.88
N SER A 116 -10.14 -10.35 -8.88
CA SER A 116 -10.05 -11.83 -8.77
C SER A 116 -8.65 -12.38 -9.05
N ARG A 117 -7.69 -11.47 -9.21
CA ARG A 117 -6.28 -11.71 -9.53
C ARG A 117 -5.41 -10.95 -8.54
N SER A 118 -4.18 -11.44 -8.33
CA SER A 118 -3.21 -10.70 -7.54
C SER A 118 -2.93 -9.33 -8.14
N LEU A 119 -2.86 -8.32 -7.28
CA LEU A 119 -2.70 -6.92 -7.66
C LEU A 119 -1.59 -6.27 -6.84
N ILE A 120 -0.63 -5.66 -7.51
CA ILE A 120 0.37 -4.77 -6.89
C ILE A 120 -0.06 -3.32 -7.11
N ILE A 121 -0.12 -2.53 -6.03
CA ILE A 121 -0.17 -1.06 -6.09
C ILE A 121 1.21 -0.56 -5.71
N GLU A 122 1.91 0.06 -6.65
CA GLU A 122 3.26 0.57 -6.46
C GLU A 122 3.47 1.89 -7.20
N GLY A 123 4.72 2.37 -7.20
CA GLY A 123 5.14 3.55 -7.95
C GLY A 123 5.51 4.70 -7.03
N SER A 124 6.30 5.63 -7.56
CA SER A 124 6.87 6.76 -6.81
C SER A 124 5.85 7.81 -6.37
N GLY A 125 4.60 7.68 -6.79
CA GLY A 125 3.50 8.61 -6.50
C GLY A 125 2.65 8.21 -5.30
N SER A 126 1.50 8.89 -5.20
CA SER A 126 0.45 8.62 -4.23
C SER A 126 -0.87 8.29 -4.94
N LEU A 127 -1.68 7.42 -4.34
CA LEU A 127 -3.04 7.12 -4.76
C LEU A 127 -3.98 7.40 -3.60
N LYS A 128 -4.80 8.44 -3.75
CA LYS A 128 -5.89 8.77 -2.82
C LYS A 128 -7.21 8.37 -3.44
N ILE A 129 -7.98 7.58 -2.72
CA ILE A 129 -9.29 7.09 -3.11
C ILE A 129 -10.33 7.58 -2.10
N THR A 130 -11.37 8.25 -2.58
CA THR A 130 -12.53 8.65 -1.77
C THR A 130 -13.76 7.89 -2.23
N VAL A 131 -14.40 7.14 -1.33
CA VAL A 131 -15.58 6.32 -1.59
C VAL A 131 -16.79 6.92 -0.90
N ASN A 132 -17.81 7.29 -1.70
CA ASN A 132 -18.95 8.06 -1.22
C ASN A 132 -20.06 7.24 -0.55
N HIS A 133 -20.23 5.95 -0.88
CA HIS A 133 -21.38 5.18 -0.39
C HIS A 133 -21.11 3.70 -0.08
N ALA A 134 -19.89 3.16 -0.29
CA ALA A 134 -19.68 1.72 -0.16
C ALA A 134 -18.23 1.28 0.15
N LEU A 135 -17.98 -0.01 -0.16
CA LEU A 135 -16.80 -0.84 0.10
C LEU A 135 -15.50 -0.25 -0.45
N GLY A 136 -14.37 -0.56 0.20
CA GLY A 136 -13.03 -0.17 -0.23
C GLY A 136 -12.45 -1.10 -1.31
N ILE A 137 -11.17 -1.48 -1.18
CA ILE A 137 -10.51 -2.38 -2.12
C ILE A 137 -10.89 -3.83 -1.79
N ASN A 138 -11.45 -4.56 -2.76
CA ASN A 138 -11.86 -5.95 -2.61
C ASN A 138 -10.99 -6.88 -3.46
N VAL A 139 -10.54 -7.95 -2.85
CA VAL A 139 -9.67 -8.98 -3.43
C VAL A 139 -10.33 -10.32 -3.13
N TYR A 140 -10.41 -11.20 -4.12
CA TYR A 140 -10.99 -12.52 -3.96
C TYR A 140 -10.30 -13.55 -4.86
N ASN A 141 -10.76 -14.80 -4.75
CA ASN A 141 -10.25 -15.95 -5.50
C ASN A 141 -8.81 -16.36 -5.12
N ASN A 142 -8.50 -16.34 -3.82
CA ASN A 142 -7.20 -16.72 -3.25
C ASN A 142 -6.05 -15.87 -3.82
N SER A 143 -6.32 -14.58 -4.00
CA SER A 143 -5.43 -13.61 -4.60
C SER A 143 -4.64 -12.82 -3.55
N THR A 144 -3.57 -12.16 -3.98
CA THR A 144 -2.76 -11.29 -3.11
C THR A 144 -2.87 -9.83 -3.52
N LEU A 145 -3.18 -8.94 -2.58
CA LEU A 145 -2.98 -7.51 -2.73
C LEU A 145 -1.67 -7.11 -2.09
N SER A 146 -0.79 -6.49 -2.87
CA SER A 146 0.47 -5.94 -2.41
C SER A 146 0.48 -4.43 -2.58
N ILE A 147 0.84 -3.69 -1.52
CA ILE A 147 1.06 -2.24 -1.58
C ILE A 147 2.55 -2.02 -1.33
N LYS A 148 3.29 -1.53 -2.34
CA LYS A 148 4.76 -1.53 -2.34
C LYS A 148 5.34 -0.17 -2.73
N ASN A 149 6.28 0.35 -1.94
CA ASN A 149 7.04 1.56 -2.25
C ASN A 149 6.17 2.76 -2.69
N THR A 150 5.00 2.94 -2.09
CA THR A 150 4.03 3.96 -2.52
C THR A 150 3.25 4.54 -1.34
N THR A 151 2.38 5.50 -1.63
CA THR A 151 1.42 6.06 -0.68
C THR A 151 0.01 5.72 -1.12
N LEU A 152 -0.76 5.05 -0.26
CA LEU A 152 -2.18 4.76 -0.49
C LEU A 152 -3.01 5.40 0.62
N GLU A 153 -3.94 6.28 0.26
CA GLU A 153 -4.96 6.80 1.17
C GLU A 153 -6.34 6.35 0.69
N VAL A 154 -7.12 5.70 1.56
CA VAL A 154 -8.50 5.31 1.26
C VAL A 154 -9.44 5.92 2.31
N ILE A 155 -10.44 6.65 1.85
CA ILE A 155 -11.43 7.33 2.69
C ILE A 155 -12.82 6.77 2.35
N GLY A 156 -13.51 6.18 3.33
CA GLY A 156 -14.87 5.62 3.18
C GLY A 156 -15.92 6.33 4.03
N SER A 157 -17.11 6.59 3.46
CA SER A 157 -18.10 7.51 4.03
C SER A 157 -19.06 6.92 5.08
N SER A 158 -19.62 5.71 4.91
CA SER A 158 -20.43 4.92 5.87
C SER A 158 -21.32 3.88 5.14
N CYS A 159 -21.80 2.88 5.90
CA CYS A 159 -22.73 1.78 5.55
C CYS A 159 -22.09 0.48 5.05
N GLY A 160 -21.53 -0.29 6.00
CA GLY A 160 -21.29 -1.75 5.92
C GLY A 160 -20.15 -2.17 5.00
N VAL A 161 -18.89 -2.06 5.46
CA VAL A 161 -17.75 -2.06 4.53
C VAL A 161 -16.41 -2.48 5.15
N ASP A 162 -15.77 -3.54 4.64
CA ASP A 162 -14.34 -3.79 4.73
C ASP A 162 -13.59 -2.78 3.83
N ILE A 163 -12.74 -1.91 4.38
CA ILE A 163 -12.02 -0.92 3.55
C ILE A 163 -10.85 -1.58 2.80
N ILE A 164 -10.38 -2.73 3.27
CA ILE A 164 -9.50 -3.63 2.53
C ILE A 164 -9.83 -5.05 3.00
N GLY A 165 -10.36 -5.90 2.12
CA GLY A 165 -10.74 -7.28 2.47
C GLY A 165 -11.69 -7.95 1.47
N SER A 166 -11.69 -9.28 1.44
CA SER A 166 -12.69 -10.07 0.71
C SER A 166 -14.04 -9.87 1.38
N SER A 167 -15.00 -9.19 0.76
CA SER A 167 -16.34 -9.10 1.35
C SER A 167 -17.20 -10.29 0.93
N SER A 168 -17.87 -10.93 1.88
CA SER A 168 -18.93 -11.91 1.63
C SER A 168 -20.20 -11.28 1.03
N ALA A 169 -20.25 -9.94 0.98
CA ALA A 169 -21.40 -9.15 0.53
C ALA A 169 -21.77 -9.35 -0.95
N ILE A 170 -20.88 -9.93 -1.78
CA ILE A 170 -21.15 -10.20 -3.21
C ILE A 170 -21.38 -11.71 -3.49
N GLY A 171 -21.77 -12.50 -2.49
CA GLY A 171 -21.98 -13.95 -2.69
C GLY A 171 -20.70 -14.69 -3.07
N ILE A 172 -19.55 -14.11 -2.73
CA ILE A 172 -18.22 -14.65 -2.98
C ILE A 172 -17.89 -15.62 -1.83
N HIS A 173 -17.43 -16.82 -2.18
CA HIS A 173 -17.07 -17.88 -1.24
C HIS A 173 -15.95 -17.45 -0.29
N GLU A 174 -15.75 -18.19 0.81
CA GLU A 174 -14.58 -18.01 1.68
C GLU A 174 -13.29 -18.14 0.86
N THR A 175 -12.56 -17.05 0.71
CA THR A 175 -11.32 -16.98 -0.06
C THR A 175 -10.13 -16.75 0.84
N ASP A 176 -9.00 -17.35 0.50
CA ASP A 176 -7.76 -17.34 1.26
C ASP A 176 -6.83 -16.21 0.82
N ASP A 177 -7.40 -15.01 0.62
CA ASP A 177 -6.66 -13.86 0.10
C ASP A 177 -5.64 -13.34 1.12
N THR A 178 -4.61 -12.68 0.61
CA THR A 178 -3.50 -12.17 1.41
C THR A 178 -3.26 -10.68 1.14
N LEU A 179 -2.91 -9.93 2.19
CA LEU A 179 -2.47 -8.54 2.12
C LEU A 179 -0.99 -8.44 2.50
N ILE A 180 -0.22 -7.78 1.65
CA ILE A 180 1.19 -7.45 1.91
C ILE A 180 1.34 -5.93 1.79
N ILE A 181 1.88 -5.29 2.83
CA ILE A 181 2.25 -3.87 2.79
C ILE A 181 3.76 -3.79 3.01
N GLU A 182 4.45 -3.22 2.05
CA GLU A 182 5.92 -3.16 2.03
C GLU A 182 6.40 -1.74 1.76
N ASN A 183 7.21 -1.21 2.67
CA ASN A 183 7.86 0.10 2.54
C ASN A 183 6.92 1.20 2.01
N SER A 184 5.70 1.24 2.55
CA SER A 184 4.61 2.08 2.02
C SER A 184 3.92 2.82 3.14
N TYR A 185 3.44 4.02 2.84
CA TYR A 185 2.50 4.74 3.69
C TYR A 185 1.08 4.31 3.30
N VAL A 186 0.32 3.77 4.24
CA VAL A 186 -1.08 3.38 4.03
C VAL A 186 -1.94 4.05 5.09
N LYS A 187 -2.90 4.86 4.66
CA LYS A 187 -3.87 5.51 5.53
C LYS A 187 -5.28 5.13 5.14
N ILE A 188 -6.01 4.59 6.09
CA ILE A 188 -7.38 4.15 5.92
C ILE A 188 -8.27 4.92 6.89
N THR A 189 -9.16 5.75 6.37
CA THR A 189 -10.12 6.52 7.17
C THR A 189 -11.51 5.97 6.92
N GLY A 190 -12.12 5.43 7.98
CA GLY A 190 -13.47 4.86 7.96
C GLY A 190 -14.35 5.55 9.00
N ASN A 191 -15.55 5.94 8.61
CA ASN A 191 -16.50 6.63 9.49
C ASN A 191 -17.38 5.68 10.32
N TYR A 192 -17.16 4.36 10.26
CA TYR A 192 -17.95 3.37 10.97
C TYR A 192 -17.05 2.43 11.80
N ALA A 193 -17.54 1.98 12.97
CA ALA A 193 -16.81 1.02 13.79
C ALA A 193 -16.66 -0.32 13.04
N ASN A 194 -15.52 -1.00 13.22
CA ASN A 194 -15.23 -2.30 12.61
C ASN A 194 -15.18 -2.32 11.06
N SER A 195 -14.77 -1.22 10.43
CA SER A 195 -14.74 -1.08 8.96
C SER A 195 -13.35 -0.67 8.44
N SER A 196 -12.36 -1.57 8.46
CA SER A 196 -11.02 -1.24 7.97
C SER A 196 -10.32 -2.41 7.27
N ILE A 197 -9.12 -2.81 7.70
CA ILE A 197 -8.35 -3.89 7.08
C ILE A 197 -8.72 -5.20 7.79
N CYS A 198 -9.47 -6.07 7.12
CA CYS A 198 -10.01 -7.30 7.70
C CYS A 198 -10.29 -8.39 6.65
N ASN A 199 -10.64 -9.57 7.13
CA ASN A 199 -11.05 -10.73 6.34
C ASN A 199 -9.99 -11.26 5.34
N PHE A 200 -8.71 -11.03 5.61
CA PHE A 200 -7.62 -11.69 4.90
C PHE A 200 -7.22 -12.97 5.61
N LYS A 201 -6.79 -14.01 4.89
CA LYS A 201 -6.13 -15.14 5.54
C LYS A 201 -4.85 -14.71 6.24
N ASN A 202 -4.05 -13.88 5.55
CA ASN A 202 -2.80 -13.38 6.07
C ASN A 202 -2.66 -11.87 5.79
N ILE A 203 -2.18 -11.14 6.78
CA ILE A 203 -1.72 -9.75 6.66
C ILE A 203 -0.23 -9.73 7.02
N THR A 204 0.59 -9.13 6.16
CA THR A 204 2.03 -9.03 6.36
C THR A 204 2.49 -7.58 6.20
N LEU A 205 3.26 -7.08 7.17
CA LEU A 205 3.90 -5.77 7.13
C LEU A 205 5.42 -5.97 6.99
N ASN A 206 5.96 -5.61 5.83
CA ASN A 206 7.39 -5.69 5.53
C ASN A 206 8.00 -4.29 5.58
N ASN A 207 8.95 -4.08 6.49
CA ASN A 207 9.52 -2.75 6.73
C ASN A 207 8.44 -1.67 7.00
N CYS A 208 7.36 -2.05 7.68
CA CYS A 208 6.22 -1.20 7.99
C CYS A 208 5.74 -1.44 9.42
N VAL A 209 5.05 -0.46 9.99
CA VAL A 209 4.53 -0.49 11.35
C VAL A 209 3.17 0.20 11.42
N ILE A 210 2.26 -0.31 12.23
CA ILE A 210 0.99 0.37 12.53
C ILE A 210 1.30 1.46 13.56
N VAL A 211 1.04 2.72 13.20
CA VAL A 211 1.29 3.88 14.08
C VAL A 211 0.00 4.43 14.67
N GLU A 212 -1.12 4.28 13.95
CA GLU A 212 -2.44 4.66 14.43
C GLU A 212 -3.48 3.57 14.11
N PRO A 213 -4.42 3.28 15.04
CA PRO A 213 -4.39 3.73 16.43
C PRO A 213 -3.26 3.04 17.23
N VAL A 214 -2.71 3.74 18.23
CA VAL A 214 -1.63 3.20 19.07
C VAL A 214 -2.10 1.91 19.76
N GLY A 215 -1.28 0.86 19.68
CA GLY A 215 -1.58 -0.45 20.26
C GLY A 215 -2.39 -1.38 19.34
N ALA A 216 -2.75 -0.94 18.13
CA ALA A 216 -3.32 -1.84 17.14
C ALA A 216 -2.28 -2.87 16.65
N VAL A 217 -2.75 -4.10 16.44
CA VAL A 217 -1.93 -5.25 16.03
C VAL A 217 -2.66 -6.06 14.96
N ILE A 218 -1.93 -6.88 14.21
CA ILE A 218 -2.57 -7.92 13.40
C ILE A 218 -3.07 -9.00 14.35
N GLY A 219 -4.36 -9.32 14.28
CA GLY A 219 -5.01 -10.29 15.15
C GLY A 219 -6.06 -11.13 14.43
N ASP A 220 -6.52 -12.16 15.10
CA ASP A 220 -7.51 -13.10 14.57
C ASP A 220 -8.88 -12.44 14.37
N TYR A 221 -9.53 -12.77 13.27
CA TYR A 221 -10.85 -12.28 12.87
C TYR A 221 -11.72 -13.44 12.38
N GLY A 222 -12.45 -14.10 13.28
CA GLY A 222 -13.29 -15.25 12.91
C GLY A 222 -12.48 -16.46 12.42
N ALA A 223 -13.07 -17.28 11.55
CA ALA A 223 -12.51 -18.57 11.16
C ALA A 223 -11.30 -18.42 10.22
N ASN A 224 -10.09 -18.52 10.78
CA ASN A 224 -8.81 -18.52 10.04
C ASN A 224 -8.56 -17.25 9.20
N LYS A 225 -9.07 -16.10 9.63
CA LYS A 225 -8.79 -14.80 9.01
C LYS A 225 -8.15 -13.86 10.01
N GLN A 226 -7.58 -12.80 9.49
CA GLN A 226 -6.86 -11.75 10.20
C GLN A 226 -7.46 -10.40 9.87
N ALA A 227 -7.33 -9.50 10.84
CA ALA A 227 -7.63 -8.10 10.72
C ALA A 227 -6.61 -7.28 11.49
N ILE A 228 -6.61 -5.97 11.28
CA ILE A 228 -5.94 -5.06 12.21
C ILE A 228 -6.92 -4.78 13.35
N MET A 229 -6.50 -5.14 14.56
CA MET A 229 -7.31 -5.20 15.75
C MET A 229 -6.80 -4.22 16.81
N LEU A 230 -7.71 -3.56 17.51
CA LEU A 230 -7.45 -2.77 18.72
C LEU A 230 -8.37 -3.27 19.83
N ASN A 231 -7.81 -3.69 20.96
CA ASN A 231 -8.58 -4.18 22.12
C ASN A 231 -9.59 -5.31 21.79
N GLY A 232 -9.27 -6.18 20.83
CA GLY A 232 -10.12 -7.30 20.43
C GLY A 232 -11.22 -6.94 19.43
N GLU A 233 -11.29 -5.70 18.95
CA GLU A 233 -12.20 -5.25 17.90
C GLU A 233 -11.43 -4.81 16.65
N VAL A 234 -12.09 -4.78 15.48
CA VAL A 234 -11.45 -4.33 14.25
C VAL A 234 -11.18 -2.83 14.35
N ALA A 235 -9.92 -2.44 14.22
CA ALA A 235 -9.49 -1.06 14.33
C ALA A 235 -10.06 -0.21 13.19
N SER A 236 -10.28 1.07 13.45
CA SER A 236 -10.63 2.09 12.46
C SER A 236 -9.57 3.18 12.45
N ASN A 237 -9.53 3.98 11.37
CA ASN A 237 -8.56 5.08 11.22
C ASN A 237 -7.12 4.59 11.33
N ILE A 238 -6.78 3.66 10.44
CA ILE A 238 -5.49 2.99 10.45
C ILE A 238 -4.47 3.83 9.71
N VAL A 239 -3.31 4.02 10.33
CA VAL A 239 -2.11 4.53 9.65
C VAL A 239 -1.00 3.51 9.80
N ILE A 240 -0.45 3.09 8.67
CA ILE A 240 0.73 2.24 8.56
C ILE A 240 1.81 3.06 7.87
N GLU A 241 2.99 3.10 8.47
CA GLU A 241 4.13 3.85 7.95
C GLU A 241 5.32 2.93 7.67
N PRO A 242 6.18 3.29 6.71
CA PRO A 242 7.45 2.60 6.54
C PRO A 242 8.33 2.80 7.77
N ILE A 243 9.05 1.75 8.15
CA ILE A 243 10.10 1.84 9.17
C ILE A 243 11.31 2.51 8.53
N THR A 244 11.64 3.70 9.04
CA THR A 244 12.76 4.50 8.54
C THR A 244 13.91 4.41 9.53
N SER A 245 15.02 3.83 9.09
CA SER A 245 16.29 3.90 9.84
C SER A 245 16.85 5.30 9.74
N TYR A 246 17.34 5.83 10.86
CA TYR A 246 18.00 7.13 10.91
C TYR A 246 19.50 7.05 10.58
N GLY A 247 20.00 5.88 10.17
CA GLY A 247 21.43 5.64 9.98
C GLY A 247 22.21 5.73 11.29
N ILE A 248 21.54 5.50 12.42
CA ILE A 248 22.13 5.57 13.76
C ILE A 248 21.88 4.24 14.43
N LYS A 249 22.90 3.70 15.10
CA LYS A 249 22.80 2.51 15.93
C LYS A 249 23.07 2.87 17.38
N ILE A 250 22.29 2.30 18.30
CA ILE A 250 22.53 2.33 19.74
C ILE A 250 22.77 0.91 20.21
N ALA A 251 23.94 0.63 20.78
CA ALA A 251 24.34 -0.73 21.18
C ALA A 251 24.13 -1.78 20.05
N GLY A 252 24.45 -1.39 18.81
CA GLY A 252 24.32 -2.23 17.62
C GLY A 252 22.93 -2.27 16.97
N THR A 253 21.87 -1.89 17.68
CA THR A 253 20.49 -1.88 17.17
C THR A 253 20.18 -0.57 16.44
N ASP A 254 19.52 -0.65 15.29
CA ASP A 254 19.14 0.53 14.50
C ASP A 254 18.09 1.39 15.23
N LEU A 255 18.35 2.69 15.27
CA LEU A 255 17.43 3.72 15.70
C LEU A 255 16.53 4.10 14.53
N THR A 256 15.22 3.92 14.70
CA THR A 256 14.19 4.13 13.69
C THR A 256 13.12 5.08 14.21
N ASN A 257 12.20 5.48 13.32
CA ASN A 257 10.99 6.20 13.73
C ASN A 257 10.13 5.45 14.76
N VAL A 258 10.26 4.13 14.86
CA VAL A 258 9.47 3.30 15.79
C VAL A 258 10.04 3.30 17.21
N ASN A 259 11.37 3.23 17.34
CA ASN A 259 12.02 3.06 18.65
C ASN A 259 12.70 4.33 19.19
N ALA A 260 12.78 5.41 18.40
CA ALA A 260 13.42 6.65 18.83
C ALA A 260 12.77 7.35 20.03
N GLY A 261 11.47 7.14 20.24
CA GLY A 261 10.74 7.67 21.40
C GLY A 261 10.97 6.89 22.69
N THR A 262 11.50 5.65 22.61
CA THR A 262 11.55 4.71 23.73
C THR A 262 12.89 3.99 23.73
N ILE A 263 13.99 4.66 24.09
CA ILE A 263 15.32 4.04 24.15
C ILE A 263 15.52 3.35 25.51
N ASN A 264 15.33 2.03 25.57
CA ASN A 264 15.46 1.21 26.78
C ASN A 264 15.88 -0.23 26.44
N ASN A 265 15.93 -1.13 27.43
CA ASN A 265 16.36 -2.52 27.23
C ASN A 265 15.40 -3.39 26.42
N VAL A 266 14.16 -2.94 26.19
CA VAL A 266 13.20 -3.68 25.36
C VAL A 266 13.48 -3.38 23.88
N SER A 267 13.66 -2.12 23.54
CA SER A 267 13.93 -1.67 22.16
C SER A 267 15.40 -1.76 21.77
N PHE A 268 16.32 -1.71 22.73
CA PHE A 268 17.77 -1.80 22.56
C PHE A 268 18.33 -2.84 23.55
N PRO A 269 18.18 -4.14 23.26
CA PRO A 269 18.47 -5.21 24.23
C PRO A 269 19.94 -5.28 24.68
N ASN A 270 20.86 -4.72 23.90
CA ASN A 270 22.29 -4.70 24.22
C ASN A 270 22.74 -3.48 25.03
N LEU A 271 21.82 -2.59 25.44
CA LEU A 271 22.12 -1.33 26.12
C LEU A 271 22.17 -1.44 27.66
N GLU A 272 21.73 -2.57 28.23
CA GLU A 272 21.74 -2.87 29.69
C GLU A 272 21.58 -1.62 30.60
N LEU A 273 20.56 -0.80 30.33
CA LEU A 273 20.24 0.42 31.05
C LEU A 273 19.72 0.07 32.45
N THR A 274 20.46 0.49 33.48
CA THR A 274 20.14 0.23 34.89
C THR A 274 19.50 1.44 35.59
N SER A 275 19.83 2.66 35.16
CA SER A 275 19.18 3.88 35.64
C SER A 275 19.25 5.01 34.61
N GLY A 276 18.43 6.05 34.84
CA GLY A 276 18.40 7.26 34.02
C GLY A 276 17.54 7.12 32.77
N THR A 277 17.56 8.14 31.92
CA THR A 277 16.79 8.18 30.67
C THR A 277 17.65 8.58 29.48
N ILE A 278 17.35 7.97 28.34
CA ILE A 278 17.94 8.30 27.05
C ILE A 278 16.80 8.63 26.10
N THR A 279 16.86 9.80 25.47
CA THR A 279 15.89 10.19 24.43
C THR A 279 16.61 10.72 23.20
N TYR A 280 15.98 10.59 22.04
CA TYR A 280 16.48 11.16 20.80
C TYR A 280 15.40 11.98 20.10
N ASN A 281 15.70 13.24 19.84
CA ASN A 281 14.86 14.10 19.02
C ASN A 281 15.43 14.15 17.59
N HIS A 282 14.73 13.51 16.65
CA HIS A 282 15.17 13.46 15.25
C HIS A 282 15.19 14.84 14.59
N ASN A 283 14.28 15.76 14.94
CA ASN A 283 14.22 17.08 14.32
C ASN A 283 15.41 17.97 14.73
N THR A 284 15.83 17.89 16.00
CA THR A 284 16.97 18.66 16.51
C THR A 284 18.28 17.87 16.50
N LYS A 285 18.25 16.61 16.04
CA LYS A 285 19.38 15.66 16.01
C LYS A 285 20.09 15.59 17.38
N THR A 286 19.31 15.64 18.46
CA THR A 286 19.82 15.75 19.84
C THR A 286 19.47 14.52 20.64
N PHE A 287 20.49 13.85 21.18
CA PHE A 287 20.37 12.89 22.27
C PHE A 287 20.31 13.63 23.60
N THR A 288 19.46 13.22 24.53
CA THR A 288 19.51 13.67 25.92
C THR A 288 19.74 12.47 26.82
N LEU A 289 20.80 12.53 27.61
CA LEU A 289 21.15 11.54 28.63
C LEU A 289 20.98 12.22 30.00
N ASP A 290 20.10 11.68 30.82
CA ASP A 290 19.82 12.19 32.17
C ASP A 290 20.02 11.09 33.21
N GLY A 291 21.08 11.23 34.02
CA GLY A 291 21.40 10.29 35.11
C GLY A 291 21.63 8.84 34.66
N VAL A 292 22.11 8.65 33.42
CA VAL A 292 22.24 7.34 32.78
C VAL A 292 23.29 6.49 33.48
N ASN A 293 22.96 5.23 33.74
CA ASN A 293 23.92 4.18 34.07
C ASN A 293 23.61 2.95 33.20
N ALA A 294 24.51 2.61 32.29
CA ALA A 294 24.28 1.58 31.27
C ALA A 294 25.56 0.84 30.91
N ASP A 295 25.42 -0.41 30.49
CA ASP A 295 26.48 -1.23 29.92
C ASP A 295 26.13 -1.62 28.48
N VAL A 296 27.09 -1.60 27.57
CA VAL A 296 26.90 -2.15 26.22
C VAL A 296 27.47 -3.56 26.17
N SER A 297 26.60 -4.55 25.95
CA SER A 297 26.99 -5.98 25.94
C SER A 297 28.16 -6.22 24.97
N SER A 298 29.17 -7.00 25.40
CA SER A 298 30.42 -7.17 24.65
C SER A 298 30.22 -7.66 23.22
N GLY A 299 30.92 -7.05 22.25
CA GLY A 299 30.84 -7.44 20.83
C GLY A 299 29.63 -6.89 20.07
N ASN A 300 28.77 -6.10 20.71
CA ASN A 300 27.57 -5.51 20.10
C ASN A 300 27.77 -4.07 19.61
N GLY A 301 29.02 -3.65 19.46
CA GLY A 301 29.40 -2.36 18.88
C GLY A 301 29.43 -1.21 19.87
N ASN A 302 29.33 0.01 19.33
CA ASN A 302 29.43 1.25 20.09
C ASN A 302 28.12 1.54 20.85
N PHE A 303 28.19 2.30 21.94
CA PHE A 303 26.97 2.85 22.57
C PHE A 303 26.20 3.69 21.56
N LEU A 304 26.88 4.55 20.80
CA LEU A 304 26.29 5.31 19.71
C LEU A 304 27.16 5.20 18.46
N TYR A 305 26.58 4.75 17.34
CA TYR A 305 27.24 4.75 16.04
C TYR A 305 26.39 5.50 15.01
N ILE A 306 26.90 6.63 14.53
CA ILE A 306 26.31 7.39 13.42
C ILE A 306 27.00 6.92 12.13
N THR A 307 26.26 6.25 11.25
CA THR A 307 26.79 5.61 10.03
C THR A 307 26.81 6.58 8.84
N GLU A 308 27.37 6.12 7.71
CA GLU A 308 27.31 6.83 6.43
C GLU A 308 25.90 7.05 5.88
N LEU A 309 24.90 6.29 6.37
CA LEU A 309 23.49 6.42 5.99
C LEU A 309 22.76 7.51 6.78
N ALA A 310 23.39 8.04 7.83
CA ALA A 310 22.80 9.09 8.64
C ALA A 310 22.73 10.41 7.87
N GLU A 311 21.68 11.20 8.12
CA GLU A 311 21.52 12.52 7.53
C GLU A 311 22.75 13.42 7.75
N GLU A 312 23.04 14.29 6.78
CA GLU A 312 24.13 15.25 6.89
C GLU A 312 23.80 16.40 7.85
N ALA A 313 23.94 16.14 9.15
CA ALA A 313 23.63 17.10 10.21
C ALA A 313 24.65 17.11 11.36
N LYS A 314 24.56 18.15 12.20
CA LYS A 314 25.28 18.22 13.48
C LYS A 314 24.47 17.51 14.57
N TYR A 315 24.97 16.37 15.00
CA TYR A 315 24.41 15.64 16.13
C TYR A 315 24.88 16.22 17.45
N LYS A 316 23.98 16.29 18.43
CA LYS A 316 24.24 16.82 19.77
C LYS A 316 23.95 15.78 20.83
N ILE A 317 24.71 15.84 21.92
CA ILE A 317 24.42 15.10 23.14
C ILE A 317 24.27 16.12 24.26
N ASN A 318 23.08 16.20 24.83
CA ASN A 318 22.77 16.98 26.02
C ASN A 318 22.92 16.09 27.25
N LEU A 319 23.74 16.52 28.20
CA LEU A 319 24.06 15.75 29.40
C LEU A 319 23.43 16.43 30.62
N ILE A 320 22.60 15.68 31.35
CA ILE A 320 21.99 16.10 32.60
C ILE A 320 22.43 15.13 33.70
N GLY A 321 22.89 15.67 34.83
CA GLY A 321 23.44 14.86 35.91
C GLY A 321 24.72 14.10 35.54
N THR A 322 24.99 13.02 36.28
CA THR A 322 26.12 12.13 36.01
C THR A 322 25.66 10.98 35.12
N ASN A 323 26.33 10.80 33.97
CA ASN A 323 26.02 9.76 33.01
C ASN A 323 27.23 8.83 32.88
N ILE A 324 27.02 7.53 33.08
CA ILE A 324 28.01 6.46 33.05
C ILE A 324 27.54 5.46 32.00
N ILE A 325 28.37 5.24 30.98
CA ILE A 325 28.13 4.23 29.95
C ILE A 325 29.41 3.44 29.78
N ASN A 326 29.39 2.16 30.13
CA ASN A 326 30.54 1.28 29.95
C ASN A 326 30.43 0.56 28.63
N THR A 327 31.49 0.62 27.83
CA THR A 327 31.57 -0.04 26.52
C THR A 327 32.88 -0.81 26.42
N SER A 328 32.84 -1.96 25.74
CA SER A 328 34.06 -2.73 25.43
C SER A 328 34.80 -2.18 24.21
N ASP A 329 34.08 -1.53 23.29
CA ASP A 329 34.60 -0.80 22.14
C ASP A 329 34.57 0.72 22.40
N ALA A 330 34.93 1.53 21.39
CA ALA A 330 34.72 2.98 21.42
C ALA A 330 33.26 3.30 21.79
N SER A 331 33.03 4.20 22.76
CA SER A 331 31.66 4.45 23.22
C SER A 331 30.83 5.17 22.15
N ILE A 332 31.43 6.11 21.43
CA ILE A 332 30.79 6.83 20.33
C ILE A 332 31.65 6.69 19.08
N ARG A 333 31.02 6.30 17.98
CA ARG A 333 31.62 6.25 16.64
C ARG A 333 30.80 7.10 15.69
N THR A 334 31.48 7.84 14.83
CA THR A 334 30.85 8.59 13.75
C THR A 334 31.58 8.26 12.46
N TYR A 335 30.84 7.94 11.40
CA TYR A 335 31.40 7.83 10.07
C TYR A 335 31.32 9.20 9.40
N ARG A 336 32.35 10.02 9.55
CA ARG A 336 32.76 11.16 8.70
C ARG A 336 34.20 11.52 9.00
#